data_AF-A0A6P4J2C5-F1
#
_entry.id   AF-A0A6P4J2C5-F1
#
_cell.length_a   1.000
_cell.length_b   1.000
_cell.length_c   1.000
_cell.angle_alpha   90.00
_cell.angle_beta   90.00
_cell.angle_gamma   90.00
#
_symmetry.space_group_name_H-M   'P 1'
#
loop_
_entity.id
_entity.type
_entity.pdbx_description
1 polymer ?
#
loop_
_entity_poly.entity_id
_entity_poly.type
_entity_poly.pdbx_seq_one_letter_code
_entity_poly.pdbx_strand_id
1 'polypeptide(L)'
;MSLNAERSYKMKLRDVENAFKYRRIPYPKRSVELIALLAISCTFFLFMHTNKLNSRLKEMEVKLQPSEFSALGLTGNHISGHDAGKHDDINTLHGTYQYLKSTGQLEYLDAAQLNNTPKADWDFIFYNRLEKTGSQSMTRLINRLGEENGFEAFRNIVRPAKTILHTEEDEQDLVDQLSQLPSPAVYVEHSNWVNFTKHEYPTPIYINMVRDPIQKVISAYYYQRHPLVFAQTLMRNPKKKMETKKFFDTSFNECVKQRMAPYCVFDSHNPYNGDWRRLSLHLCGNSEICTHFNSEVTMQITKMNVEREYAVVGSWEDTNVTLAVLEAYIPKYFSNARTVYYSDSEKFNINTVSHDTHLDEDVEAYLRSSFSFEIELYLFIMQRLYKQYIAAYKDEFPAL
;
A
#
# COMPACT_ATOMS: atom_id res chain seq x y z
N MET A 1 47.23 57.37 35.05
CA MET A 1 47.96 58.22 34.08
C MET A 1 48.97 57.38 33.33
N SER A 2 48.99 57.57 32.01
CA SER A 2 50.08 57.33 31.06
C SER A 2 50.55 55.90 30.77
N LEU A 3 50.20 55.48 29.55
CA LEU A 3 51.05 54.74 28.63
C LEU A 3 52.48 55.32 28.58
N ASN A 4 53.48 54.47 28.35
CA ASN A 4 54.40 54.67 27.22
C ASN A 4 55.35 53.48 27.00
N ALA A 5 55.63 53.27 25.73
CA ALA A 5 56.32 52.13 25.15
C ALA A 5 57.86 52.31 25.06
N GLU A 6 58.51 51.19 24.73
CA GLU A 6 59.88 50.99 24.21
C GLU A 6 61.04 51.16 25.23
N ARG A 7 62.02 50.25 25.37
CA ARG A 7 62.78 49.50 24.35
C ARG A 7 63.48 48.24 24.94
N SER A 8 63.44 47.15 24.17
CA SER A 8 64.49 46.13 23.90
C SER A 8 65.55 45.78 24.95
N TYR A 9 65.62 44.50 25.34
CA TYR A 9 66.89 43.76 25.39
C TYR A 9 66.73 42.27 24.99
N LYS A 10 67.47 41.91 23.95
CA LYS A 10 67.74 40.54 23.46
C LYS A 10 68.25 39.63 24.58
N MET A 11 67.58 38.50 24.80
CA MET A 11 68.26 37.27 25.23
C MET A 11 68.39 36.33 24.03
N LYS A 12 69.63 35.87 23.81
CA LYS A 12 70.08 35.14 22.61
C LYS A 12 69.40 33.76 22.56
N LEU A 13 68.83 33.44 21.41
CA LEU A 13 68.19 32.16 21.06
C LEU A 13 69.05 30.90 21.35
N ARG A 14 70.36 31.04 21.56
CA ARG A 14 71.29 29.91 21.74
C ARG A 14 71.13 29.16 23.06
N ASP A 15 70.57 29.78 24.10
CA ASP A 15 70.46 29.12 25.42
C ASP A 15 69.16 28.33 25.59
N VAL A 16 68.11 28.66 24.83
CA VAL A 16 66.85 27.88 24.80
C VAL A 16 67.00 26.65 23.89
N GLU A 17 67.75 26.75 22.80
CA GLU A 17 68.02 25.61 21.90
C GLU A 17 68.87 24.51 22.55
N ASN A 18 69.70 24.84 23.55
CA ASN A 18 70.50 23.84 24.27
C ASN A 18 69.70 23.13 25.39
N ALA A 19 68.62 23.72 25.91
CA ALA A 19 67.76 23.09 26.91
C ALA A 19 66.81 22.03 26.30
N PHE A 20 66.43 22.17 25.02
CA PHE A 20 65.61 21.18 24.31
C PHE A 20 66.43 20.11 23.57
N LYS A 21 67.76 20.24 23.52
CA LYS A 21 68.63 19.28 22.81
C LYS A 21 68.89 17.97 23.54
N TYR A 22 68.52 17.85 24.83
CA TYR A 22 68.80 16.65 25.64
C TYR A 22 67.59 16.08 26.40
N ARG A 23 66.38 16.12 25.82
CA ARG A 23 65.29 15.20 26.21
C ARG A 23 64.51 14.69 25.00
N ARG A 24 65.21 14.06 24.05
CA ARG A 24 64.59 12.97 23.29
C ARG A 24 64.72 11.73 24.14
N ILE A 25 63.70 11.42 24.94
CA ILE A 25 63.56 10.08 25.51
C ILE A 25 63.46 9.15 24.30
N PRO A 26 64.42 8.24 24.09
CA PRO A 26 64.36 7.33 22.96
C PRO A 26 63.27 6.32 23.29
N TYR A 27 62.05 6.56 22.84
CA TYR A 27 61.10 5.46 22.73
C TYR A 27 61.72 4.47 21.76
N PRO A 28 61.96 3.21 22.17
CA PRO A 28 62.47 2.20 21.27
C PRO A 28 61.58 2.19 20.01
N LYS A 29 62.15 2.06 18.80
CA LYS A 29 61.35 1.97 17.56
C LYS A 29 60.20 0.95 17.69
N ARG A 30 60.45 -0.14 18.42
CA ARG A 30 59.45 -1.16 18.80
C ARG A 30 58.26 -0.62 19.60
N SER A 31 58.44 0.36 20.49
CA SER A 31 57.37 0.91 21.33
C SER A 31 56.44 1.83 20.55
N VAL A 32 56.96 2.59 19.59
CA VAL A 32 56.15 3.45 18.70
C VAL A 32 55.36 2.58 17.71
N GLU A 33 55.99 1.53 17.18
CA GLU A 33 55.33 0.51 16.36
C GLU A 33 54.24 -0.23 17.15
N LEU A 34 54.49 -0.56 18.43
CA LEU A 34 53.50 -1.18 19.30
C LEU A 34 52.29 -0.27 19.53
N ILE A 35 52.51 1.02 19.82
CA ILE A 35 51.43 1.99 20.02
C ILE A 35 50.62 2.18 18.73
N ALA A 36 51.29 2.23 17.56
CA ALA A 36 50.61 2.31 16.27
C ALA A 36 49.77 1.06 15.98
N LEU A 37 50.30 -0.14 16.25
CA LEU A 37 49.56 -1.39 16.12
C LEU A 37 48.39 -1.47 17.09
N LEU A 38 48.56 -0.99 18.32
CA LEU A 38 47.51 -0.97 19.32
C LEU A 38 46.39 0.02 18.94
N ALA A 39 46.76 1.19 18.42
CA ALA A 39 45.80 2.16 17.88
C ALA A 39 45.03 1.62 16.67
N ILE A 40 45.71 0.99 15.70
CA ILE A 40 45.07 0.35 14.54
C ILE A 40 44.18 -0.81 14.97
N SER A 41 44.61 -1.60 15.95
CA SER A 41 43.81 -2.70 16.50
C SER A 41 42.55 -2.18 17.20
N CYS A 42 42.65 -1.07 17.94
CA CYS A 42 41.52 -0.46 18.63
C CYS A 42 40.53 0.18 17.65
N THR A 43 41.00 0.89 16.62
CA THR A 43 40.11 1.44 15.58
C THR A 43 39.45 0.33 14.76
N PHE A 44 40.17 -0.76 14.47
CA PHE A 44 39.59 -1.94 13.82
C PHE A 44 38.54 -2.61 14.70
N PHE A 45 38.79 -2.75 16.01
CA PHE A 45 37.83 -3.33 16.94
C PHE A 45 36.60 -2.45 17.11
N LEU A 46 36.77 -1.13 17.19
CA LEU A 46 35.66 -0.17 17.21
C LEU A 46 34.86 -0.22 15.91
N PHE A 47 35.52 -0.31 14.74
CA PHE A 47 34.86 -0.47 13.44
C PHE A 47 34.08 -1.78 13.34
N MET A 48 34.65 -2.89 13.82
CA MET A 48 33.95 -4.17 13.90
C MET A 48 32.76 -4.11 14.86
N HIS A 49 32.90 -3.42 15.99
CA HIS A 49 31.83 -3.28 16.97
C HIS A 49 30.72 -2.35 16.48
N THR A 50 31.05 -1.25 15.79
CA THR A 50 30.05 -0.38 15.16
C THR A 50 29.37 -1.06 14.00
N ASN A 51 30.06 -1.85 13.19
CA ASN A 51 29.42 -2.68 12.15
C ASN A 51 28.50 -3.74 12.74
N LYS A 52 28.90 -4.38 13.84
CA LYS A 52 28.06 -5.35 14.55
C LYS A 52 26.84 -4.69 15.18
N LEU A 53 26.99 -3.50 15.76
CA LEU A 53 25.90 -2.69 16.28
C LEU A 53 24.96 -2.22 15.16
N ASN A 54 25.49 -1.75 14.03
CA ASN A 54 24.70 -1.35 12.86
C ASN A 54 23.97 -2.56 12.25
N SER A 55 24.61 -3.72 12.21
CA SER A 55 23.96 -4.97 11.79
C SER A 55 22.83 -5.36 12.73
N ARG A 56 23.02 -5.22 14.04
CA ARG A 56 21.97 -5.51 15.05
C ARG A 56 20.87 -4.45 15.08
N LEU A 57 21.20 -3.18 14.82
CA LEU A 57 20.23 -2.11 14.64
C LEU A 57 19.37 -2.37 13.41
N LYS A 58 19.97 -2.73 12.27
CA LYS A 58 19.24 -3.18 11.08
C LYS A 58 18.38 -4.41 11.35
N GLU A 59 18.90 -5.39 12.08
CA GLU A 59 18.14 -6.59 12.47
C GLU A 59 16.96 -6.25 13.39
N MET A 60 17.12 -5.30 14.31
CA MET A 60 16.03 -4.81 15.18
C MET A 60 15.05 -3.90 14.44
N GLU A 61 15.50 -3.12 13.46
CA GLU A 61 14.67 -2.30 12.57
C GLU A 61 13.80 -3.17 11.66
N VAL A 62 14.35 -4.28 11.15
CA VAL A 62 13.61 -5.34 10.44
C VAL A 62 12.55 -6.00 11.34
N LYS A 63 12.85 -6.20 12.63
CA LYS A 63 11.89 -6.79 13.59
C LYS A 63 10.80 -5.83 14.07
N LEU A 64 10.95 -4.51 13.90
CA LEU A 64 9.98 -3.51 14.38
C LEU A 64 9.03 -2.99 13.28
N GLN A 65 9.28 -3.27 12.00
CA GLN A 65 8.35 -2.90 10.94
C GLN A 65 7.27 -3.98 10.76
N PRO A 66 5.98 -3.63 10.73
CA PRO A 66 4.90 -4.59 10.43
C PRO A 66 4.93 -5.13 8.99
N SER A 67 5.97 -4.82 8.20
CA SER A 67 6.18 -5.42 6.88
C SER A 67 7.65 -5.76 6.67
N GLU A 68 8.06 -6.97 7.05
CA GLU A 68 9.40 -7.54 6.83
C GLU A 68 9.86 -7.50 5.34
N PHE A 69 8.97 -7.17 4.41
CA PHE A 69 9.23 -7.10 2.97
C PHE A 69 9.48 -5.71 2.40
N SER A 70 9.02 -4.65 3.06
CA SER A 70 9.38 -3.28 2.65
C SER A 70 10.88 -3.03 2.93
N ALA A 71 11.44 -3.71 3.93
CA ALA A 71 12.84 -3.66 4.33
C ALA A 71 13.83 -4.43 3.42
N LEU A 72 13.34 -5.18 2.42
CA LEU A 72 14.19 -5.88 1.43
C LEU A 72 14.73 -4.95 0.32
N GLY A 73 14.50 -3.64 0.39
CA GLY A 73 15.07 -2.68 -0.57
C GLY A 73 14.42 -2.72 -1.95
N LEU A 74 13.13 -3.03 -2.02
CA LEU A 74 12.37 -3.13 -3.28
C LEU A 74 11.89 -1.76 -3.83
N THR A 75 12.38 -0.65 -3.30
CA THR A 75 12.10 0.70 -3.80
C THR A 75 13.39 1.50 -4.01
N GLY A 76 13.85 1.57 -5.26
CA GLY A 76 14.81 2.60 -5.72
C GLY A 76 16.18 2.10 -6.22
N ASN A 77 16.37 2.21 -7.54
CA ASN A 77 17.64 2.41 -8.25
C ASN A 77 18.85 1.55 -7.85
N HIS A 78 18.90 0.28 -8.27
CA HIS A 78 20.17 -0.36 -8.64
C HIS A 78 19.96 -1.33 -9.81
N ILE A 79 20.14 -0.80 -11.03
CA ILE A 79 20.41 -1.63 -12.22
C ILE A 79 21.89 -2.01 -12.14
N SER A 80 22.19 -3.23 -11.71
CA SER A 80 23.45 -3.90 -12.03
C SER A 80 23.20 -5.40 -12.05
N GLY A 81 23.34 -5.97 -13.24
CA GLY A 81 23.20 -7.39 -13.48
C GLY A 81 24.35 -8.18 -12.86
N HIS A 82 24.01 -9.21 -12.11
CA HIS A 82 24.34 -10.60 -12.39
C HIS A 82 23.79 -11.47 -11.25
N ASP A 83 22.97 -12.46 -11.60
CA ASP A 83 22.54 -13.60 -10.79
C ASP A 83 21.95 -13.32 -9.39
N ALA A 84 20.67 -12.95 -9.37
CA ALA A 84 19.73 -13.27 -8.29
C ALA A 84 18.36 -13.55 -8.92
N GLY A 85 17.64 -14.58 -8.44
CA GLY A 85 16.39 -15.08 -9.02
C GLY A 85 15.36 -13.99 -9.30
N LYS A 86 14.57 -14.17 -10.38
CA LYS A 86 13.57 -13.23 -10.88
C LYS A 86 12.73 -12.62 -9.75
N HIS A 87 12.90 -11.33 -9.54
CA HIS A 87 12.23 -10.53 -8.51
C HIS A 87 10.69 -10.50 -8.65
N ASP A 88 10.15 -10.83 -9.84
CA ASP A 88 8.70 -10.85 -10.11
C ASP A 88 7.98 -12.06 -9.50
N ASP A 89 8.70 -13.12 -9.13
CA ASP A 89 8.05 -14.39 -8.75
C ASP A 89 7.31 -14.27 -7.41
N ILE A 90 7.78 -13.46 -6.46
CA ILE A 90 7.22 -13.41 -5.08
C ILE A 90 5.80 -12.83 -5.01
N ASN A 91 5.45 -11.95 -5.94
CA ASN A 91 4.14 -11.29 -5.99
C ASN A 91 3.04 -12.20 -6.58
N THR A 92 3.35 -13.47 -6.81
CA THR A 92 2.39 -14.50 -7.20
C THR A 92 2.05 -15.40 -6.00
N LEU A 93 0.91 -16.09 -6.06
CA LEU A 93 0.57 -17.11 -5.06
C LEU A 93 1.71 -18.14 -4.90
N HIS A 94 2.29 -18.59 -6.02
CA HIS A 94 3.38 -19.57 -6.00
C HIS A 94 4.63 -19.01 -5.32
N GLY A 95 5.08 -17.80 -5.68
CA GLY A 95 6.28 -17.23 -5.06
C GLY A 95 6.07 -16.84 -3.61
N THR A 96 4.87 -16.40 -3.22
CA THR A 96 4.53 -16.21 -1.80
C THR A 96 4.64 -17.54 -1.04
N TYR A 97 4.11 -18.63 -1.58
CA TYR A 97 4.28 -19.97 -1.00
C TYR A 97 5.75 -20.38 -0.88
N GLN A 98 6.55 -20.23 -1.95
CA GLN A 98 7.98 -20.57 -1.92
C GLN A 98 8.78 -19.72 -0.93
N TYR A 99 8.43 -18.45 -0.80
CA TYR A 99 9.04 -17.58 0.21
C TYR A 99 8.71 -18.08 1.62
N LEU A 100 7.44 -18.33 1.92
CA LEU A 100 7.01 -18.80 3.25
C LEU A 100 7.66 -20.14 3.60
N LYS A 101 7.80 -21.01 2.61
CA LYS A 101 8.50 -22.29 2.74
C LYS A 101 9.99 -22.10 3.01
N SER A 102 10.69 -21.27 2.22
CA SER A 102 12.14 -21.09 2.35
C SER A 102 12.57 -20.35 3.62
N THR A 103 11.69 -19.51 4.18
CA THR A 103 11.91 -18.78 5.43
C THR A 103 11.45 -19.52 6.68
N GLY A 104 10.81 -20.69 6.54
CA GLY A 104 10.21 -21.43 7.65
C GLY A 104 8.93 -20.80 8.22
N GLN A 105 8.46 -19.68 7.67
CA GLN A 105 7.22 -19.02 8.10
C GLN A 105 5.97 -19.87 7.82
N LEU A 106 6.03 -20.80 6.85
CA LEU A 106 4.92 -21.68 6.52
C LEU A 106 4.48 -22.56 7.71
N GLU A 107 5.43 -22.98 8.57
CA GLU A 107 5.11 -23.82 9.73
C GLU A 107 4.21 -23.08 10.73
N TYR A 108 4.51 -21.81 10.98
CA TYR A 108 3.81 -20.94 11.94
C TYR A 108 2.63 -20.18 11.34
N LEU A 109 2.37 -20.34 10.04
CA LEU A 109 1.23 -19.69 9.37
C LEU A 109 -0.07 -20.30 9.87
N ASP A 110 -0.89 -19.48 10.54
CA ASP A 110 -2.19 -19.81 11.11
C ASP A 110 -3.30 -18.94 10.50
N ALA A 111 -4.35 -19.59 9.99
CA ALA A 111 -5.48 -18.91 9.37
C ALA A 111 -6.24 -18.03 10.38
N ALA A 112 -6.33 -18.45 11.65
CA ALA A 112 -7.04 -17.70 12.68
C ALA A 112 -6.37 -16.35 13.00
N GLN A 113 -5.02 -16.30 12.96
CA GLN A 113 -4.26 -15.07 13.17
C GLN A 113 -4.44 -14.04 12.05
N LEU A 114 -4.72 -14.52 10.83
CA LEU A 114 -4.94 -13.67 9.66
C LEU A 114 -6.41 -13.31 9.46
N ASN A 115 -7.31 -13.81 10.31
CA ASN A 115 -8.76 -13.60 10.19
C ASN A 115 -9.23 -12.50 11.15
N ASN A 116 -9.71 -11.38 10.60
CA ASN A 116 -10.30 -10.31 11.40
C ASN A 116 -11.81 -10.47 11.62
N THR A 117 -12.49 -11.38 10.92
CA THR A 117 -13.94 -11.62 11.12
C THR A 117 -14.33 -11.89 12.57
N PRO A 118 -13.59 -12.71 13.36
CA PRO A 118 -13.92 -12.94 14.77
C PRO A 118 -13.77 -11.71 15.69
N LYS A 119 -13.15 -10.63 15.20
CA LYS A 119 -13.01 -9.36 15.94
C LYS A 119 -14.22 -8.43 15.77
N ALA A 120 -15.13 -8.75 14.84
CA ALA A 120 -16.34 -7.97 14.64
C ALA A 120 -17.38 -8.32 15.71
N ASP A 121 -17.94 -7.29 16.35
CA ASP A 121 -19.03 -7.41 17.32
C ASP A 121 -20.41 -7.27 16.68
N TRP A 122 -20.43 -6.98 15.37
CA TRP A 122 -21.63 -6.80 14.58
C TRP A 122 -21.64 -7.76 13.40
N ASP A 123 -22.71 -8.56 13.33
CA ASP A 123 -22.97 -9.42 12.18
C ASP A 123 -23.51 -8.60 11.01
N PHE A 124 -22.59 -7.85 10.39
CA PHE A 124 -22.86 -6.91 9.33
C PHE A 124 -21.58 -6.69 8.53
N ILE A 125 -21.66 -6.79 7.20
CA ILE A 125 -20.52 -6.47 6.33
C ILE A 125 -20.63 -5.03 5.87
N PHE A 126 -19.59 -4.25 6.12
CA PHE A 126 -19.42 -2.96 5.48
C PHE A 126 -18.41 -3.06 4.33
N TYR A 127 -18.91 -2.98 3.10
CA TYR A 127 -18.12 -2.97 1.88
C TYR A 127 -17.99 -1.53 1.37
N ASN A 128 -16.98 -0.82 1.87
CA ASN A 128 -16.62 0.54 1.50
C ASN A 128 -15.87 0.57 0.14
N ARG A 129 -16.58 0.16 -0.91
CA ARG A 129 -16.05 -0.14 -2.24
C ARG A 129 -15.22 0.96 -2.88
N LEU A 130 -14.09 0.57 -3.47
CA LEU A 130 -13.30 1.39 -4.39
C LEU A 130 -13.95 1.48 -5.79
N GLU A 131 -13.68 2.57 -6.52
CA GLU A 131 -14.03 2.70 -7.93
C GLU A 131 -13.14 1.82 -8.81
N LYS A 132 -13.73 1.30 -9.89
CA LYS A 132 -13.03 0.61 -10.99
C LYS A 132 -12.28 -0.66 -10.59
N THR A 133 -12.60 -1.22 -9.43
CA THR A 133 -12.11 -2.52 -8.93
C THR A 133 -13.12 -3.66 -9.10
N GLY A 134 -14.06 -3.54 -10.05
CA GLY A 134 -15.11 -4.55 -10.26
C GLY A 134 -16.14 -4.58 -9.12
N SER A 135 -16.30 -3.48 -8.39
CA SER A 135 -17.19 -3.42 -7.22
C SER A 135 -18.68 -3.58 -7.56
N GLN A 136 -19.13 -3.35 -8.80
CA GLN A 136 -20.50 -3.67 -9.22
C GLN A 136 -20.69 -5.19 -9.40
N SER A 137 -19.67 -5.88 -9.93
CA SER A 137 -19.64 -7.34 -10.05
C SER A 137 -19.71 -8.00 -8.67
N MET A 138 -18.93 -7.49 -7.71
CA MET A 138 -18.98 -7.97 -6.32
C MET A 138 -20.35 -7.75 -5.69
N THR A 139 -20.97 -6.57 -5.87
CA THR A 139 -22.34 -6.33 -5.37
C THR A 139 -23.36 -7.31 -5.95
N ARG A 140 -23.27 -7.65 -7.24
CA ARG A 140 -24.17 -8.65 -7.85
C ARG A 140 -23.98 -10.04 -7.26
N LEU A 141 -22.74 -10.44 -7.04
CA LEU A 141 -22.42 -11.71 -6.39
C LEU A 141 -22.95 -11.75 -4.96
N ILE A 142 -22.73 -10.68 -4.18
CA ILE A 142 -23.25 -10.54 -2.82
C ILE A 142 -24.77 -10.63 -2.79
N ASN A 143 -25.49 -9.95 -3.71
CA ASN A 143 -26.94 -10.04 -3.78
C ASN A 143 -27.40 -11.48 -4.04
N ARG A 144 -26.73 -12.18 -4.98
CA ARG A 144 -27.06 -13.58 -5.28
C ARG A 144 -26.78 -14.50 -4.10
N LEU A 145 -25.67 -14.28 -3.39
CA LEU A 145 -25.35 -15.02 -2.17
C LEU A 145 -26.31 -14.71 -1.02
N GLY A 146 -26.86 -13.50 -0.96
CA GLY A 146 -27.88 -13.11 0.02
C GLY A 146 -29.15 -13.95 -0.11
N GLU A 147 -29.56 -14.27 -1.35
CA GLU A 147 -30.69 -15.16 -1.64
C GLU A 147 -30.45 -16.60 -1.14
N GLU A 148 -29.20 -17.07 -1.15
CA GLU A 148 -28.84 -18.45 -0.76
C GLU A 148 -28.50 -18.57 0.73
N ASN A 149 -27.84 -17.57 1.30
CA ASN A 149 -27.28 -17.58 2.65
C ASN A 149 -28.14 -16.80 3.67
N GLY A 150 -29.25 -16.17 3.24
CA GLY A 150 -30.25 -15.58 4.11
C GLY A 150 -29.89 -14.21 4.69
N PHE A 151 -29.35 -13.31 3.86
CA PHE A 151 -29.07 -11.91 4.24
C PHE A 151 -29.47 -10.94 3.11
N GLU A 152 -29.64 -9.66 3.45
CA GLU A 152 -29.93 -8.61 2.47
C GLU A 152 -28.72 -7.72 2.24
N ALA A 153 -28.59 -7.21 1.02
CA ALA A 153 -27.52 -6.29 0.63
C ALA A 153 -28.10 -4.92 0.24
N PHE A 154 -27.70 -3.91 1.00
CA PHE A 154 -28.13 -2.53 0.86
C PHE A 154 -27.07 -1.69 0.15
N ARG A 155 -27.53 -0.64 -0.52
CA ARG A 155 -26.66 0.32 -1.20
C ARG A 155 -27.16 1.73 -0.97
N ASN A 156 -26.23 2.66 -0.82
CA ASN A 156 -26.55 4.07 -0.70
C ASN A 156 -27.35 4.61 -1.91
N ILE A 157 -28.23 5.58 -1.63
CA ILE A 157 -28.78 6.44 -2.68
C ILE A 157 -27.66 7.41 -3.08
N VAL A 158 -27.31 7.44 -4.37
CA VAL A 158 -26.20 8.25 -4.89
C VAL A 158 -26.44 9.74 -4.59
N ARG A 159 -25.69 10.30 -3.63
CA ARG A 159 -25.69 11.75 -3.36
C ARG A 159 -24.97 12.51 -4.49
N PRO A 160 -25.47 13.67 -4.93
CA PRO A 160 -24.93 14.39 -6.10
C PRO A 160 -23.55 15.03 -5.87
N ALA A 161 -23.13 15.24 -4.63
CA ALA A 161 -21.78 15.65 -4.27
C ALA A 161 -21.40 15.03 -2.92
N LYS A 162 -20.20 14.44 -2.86
CA LYS A 162 -19.54 14.06 -1.62
C LYS A 162 -18.19 14.75 -1.55
N THR A 163 -17.84 15.26 -0.38
CA THR A 163 -16.47 15.67 -0.07
C THR A 163 -15.57 14.43 -0.07
N ILE A 164 -14.29 14.63 -0.36
CA ILE A 164 -13.31 13.53 -0.36
C ILE A 164 -13.13 12.96 1.05
N LEU A 165 -13.16 13.82 2.06
CA LEU A 165 -13.10 13.45 3.47
C LEU A 165 -14.47 13.67 4.11
N HIS A 166 -14.85 12.78 5.01
CA HIS A 166 -16.02 12.92 5.87
C HIS A 166 -15.61 13.63 7.16
N THR A 167 -16.44 14.56 7.62
CA THR A 167 -16.32 15.14 8.95
C THR A 167 -16.74 14.14 10.02
N GLU A 168 -16.47 14.44 11.30
CA GLU A 168 -16.95 13.60 12.41
C GLU A 168 -18.47 13.44 12.39
N GLU A 169 -19.19 14.52 12.04
CA GLU A 169 -20.65 14.51 11.92
C GLU A 169 -21.10 13.60 10.76
N ASP A 170 -20.41 13.67 9.61
CA ASP A 170 -20.69 12.76 8.48
C ASP A 170 -20.41 11.29 8.84
N GLU A 171 -19.38 11.01 9.64
CA GLU A 171 -19.08 9.66 10.14
C GLU A 171 -20.17 9.17 11.10
N GLN A 172 -20.59 10.01 12.06
CA GLN A 172 -21.68 9.69 12.99
C GLN A 172 -22.98 9.42 12.24
N ASP A 173 -23.36 10.29 11.30
CA ASP A 173 -24.54 10.14 10.47
C ASP A 173 -24.53 8.83 9.68
N LEU A 174 -23.36 8.44 9.15
CA LEU A 174 -23.19 7.17 8.44
C LEU A 174 -23.46 6.00 9.40
N VAL A 175 -22.79 5.98 10.55
CA VAL A 175 -22.93 4.87 11.50
C VAL A 175 -24.35 4.77 12.06
N ASP A 176 -24.99 5.90 12.37
CA ASP A 176 -26.39 5.98 12.81
C ASP A 176 -27.38 5.45 11.74
N GLN A 177 -27.09 5.67 10.46
CA GLN A 177 -27.88 5.12 9.36
C GLN A 177 -27.70 3.61 9.23
N LEU A 178 -26.45 3.13 9.36
CA LEU A 178 -26.16 1.71 9.23
C LEU A 178 -26.75 0.90 10.39
N SER A 179 -26.78 1.46 11.60
CA SER A 179 -27.30 0.78 12.79
C SER A 179 -28.82 0.51 12.72
N GLN A 180 -29.53 1.19 11.83
CA GLN A 180 -30.97 0.99 11.57
C GLN A 180 -31.25 -0.18 10.62
N LEU A 181 -30.23 -0.70 9.95
CA LEU A 181 -30.36 -1.82 9.02
C LEU A 181 -30.50 -3.16 9.77
N PRO A 182 -31.21 -4.14 9.19
CA PRO A 182 -31.31 -5.46 9.79
C PRO A 182 -29.93 -6.15 9.82
N SER A 183 -29.80 -7.15 10.68
CA SER A 183 -28.63 -8.02 10.78
C SER A 183 -29.10 -9.48 10.72
N PRO A 184 -28.48 -10.37 9.92
CA PRO A 184 -27.30 -10.14 9.08
C PRO A 184 -27.60 -9.33 7.81
N ALA A 185 -26.68 -8.43 7.43
CA ALA A 185 -26.78 -7.67 6.19
C ALA A 185 -25.41 -7.24 5.66
N VAL A 186 -25.39 -6.83 4.40
CA VAL A 186 -24.23 -6.19 3.75
C VAL A 186 -24.61 -4.79 3.34
N TYR A 187 -23.75 -3.82 3.59
CA TYR A 187 -23.93 -2.47 3.06
C TYR A 187 -22.77 -2.05 2.18
N VAL A 188 -23.10 -1.50 1.01
CA VAL A 188 -22.16 -1.22 -0.06
C VAL A 188 -22.18 0.27 -0.39
N GLU A 189 -21.06 0.96 -0.20
CA GLU A 189 -20.96 2.40 -0.45
C GLU A 189 -19.54 2.87 -0.81
N HIS A 190 -19.45 3.90 -1.65
CA HIS A 190 -18.23 4.69 -1.79
C HIS A 190 -18.07 5.60 -0.56
N SER A 191 -17.29 5.13 0.41
CA SER A 191 -17.01 5.78 1.69
C SER A 191 -15.58 5.50 2.13
N ASN A 192 -14.99 6.40 2.89
CA ASN A 192 -13.74 6.12 3.58
C ASN A 192 -13.97 5.15 4.76
N TRP A 193 -12.90 4.50 5.20
CA TRP A 193 -12.87 3.72 6.43
C TRP A 193 -13.24 4.59 7.63
N VAL A 194 -14.13 4.07 8.47
CA VAL A 194 -14.62 4.72 9.69
C VAL A 194 -14.37 3.81 10.89
N ASN A 195 -13.93 4.39 12.00
CA ASN A 195 -13.80 3.64 13.24
C ASN A 195 -15.13 3.67 14.01
N PHE A 196 -15.92 2.59 13.93
CA PHE A 196 -17.23 2.49 14.58
C PHE A 196 -17.16 2.59 16.10
N THR A 197 -16.08 2.07 16.71
CA THR A 197 -15.92 2.12 18.18
C THR A 197 -15.74 3.55 18.70
N LYS A 198 -15.19 4.45 17.88
CA LYS A 198 -15.06 5.88 18.21
C LYS A 198 -16.43 6.56 18.35
N HIS A 199 -17.44 6.04 17.65
CA HIS A 199 -18.81 6.52 17.62
C HIS A 199 -19.74 5.70 18.53
N GLU A 200 -19.17 4.87 19.42
CA GLU A 200 -19.91 4.01 20.37
C GLU A 200 -20.78 2.91 19.71
N TYR A 201 -20.42 2.48 18.49
CA TYR A 201 -21.10 1.39 17.77
C TYR A 201 -20.24 0.13 17.65
N PRO A 202 -20.88 -1.05 17.49
CA PRO A 202 -20.16 -2.30 17.32
C PRO A 202 -19.43 -2.33 15.96
N THR A 203 -18.27 -2.98 15.94
CA THR A 203 -17.41 -3.04 14.76
C THR A 203 -18.00 -3.98 13.70
N PRO A 204 -18.23 -3.53 12.45
CA PRO A 204 -18.68 -4.41 11.37
C PRO A 204 -17.53 -5.22 10.78
N ILE A 205 -17.86 -6.21 9.96
CA ILE A 205 -16.89 -6.95 9.15
C ILE A 205 -16.53 -6.10 7.93
N TYR A 206 -15.32 -5.56 7.88
CA TYR A 206 -14.83 -4.84 6.71
C TYR A 206 -14.31 -5.78 5.62
N ILE A 207 -14.75 -5.55 4.38
CA ILE A 207 -14.18 -6.19 3.19
C ILE A 207 -13.87 -5.14 2.13
N ASN A 208 -12.96 -5.44 1.21
CA ASN A 208 -12.80 -4.61 0.01
C ASN A 208 -12.31 -5.40 -1.21
N MET A 209 -12.29 -4.72 -2.36
CA MET A 209 -11.72 -5.21 -3.61
C MET A 209 -10.78 -4.17 -4.19
N VAL A 210 -9.56 -4.60 -4.53
CA VAL A 210 -8.53 -3.81 -5.19
C VAL A 210 -8.32 -4.28 -6.63
N ARG A 211 -7.47 -3.57 -7.36
CA ARG A 211 -7.04 -3.83 -8.73
C ARG A 211 -5.67 -3.19 -8.92
N ASP A 212 -4.85 -3.70 -9.83
CA ASP A 212 -3.60 -3.04 -10.20
C ASP A 212 -3.82 -1.53 -10.42
N PRO A 213 -3.05 -0.64 -9.75
CA PRO A 213 -3.31 0.80 -9.77
C PRO A 213 -3.28 1.41 -11.18
N ILE A 214 -2.40 0.91 -12.05
CA ILE A 214 -2.27 1.39 -13.43
C ILE A 214 -3.47 0.92 -14.25
N GLN A 215 -3.83 -0.36 -14.18
CA GLN A 215 -5.01 -0.90 -14.86
C GLN A 215 -6.32 -0.25 -14.36
N LYS A 216 -6.39 0.10 -13.08
CA LYS A 216 -7.51 0.84 -12.49
C LYS A 216 -7.66 2.22 -13.13
N VAL A 217 -6.57 2.99 -13.30
CA VAL A 217 -6.63 4.32 -13.94
C VAL A 217 -6.92 4.25 -15.43
N ILE A 218 -6.37 3.28 -16.15
CA ILE A 218 -6.70 3.02 -17.55
C ILE A 218 -8.21 2.74 -17.69
N SER A 219 -8.74 1.85 -16.85
CA SER A 219 -10.16 1.51 -16.86
C SER A 219 -11.06 2.72 -16.54
N ALA A 220 -10.64 3.57 -15.60
CA ALA A 220 -11.35 4.81 -15.29
C ALA A 220 -11.33 5.79 -16.48
N TYR A 221 -10.17 5.94 -17.11
CA TYR A 221 -9.93 6.83 -18.24
C TYR A 221 -10.88 6.53 -19.41
N TYR A 222 -10.94 5.27 -19.82
CA TYR A 222 -11.81 4.84 -20.92
C TYR A 222 -13.29 4.78 -20.52
N TYR A 223 -13.61 4.43 -19.27
CA TYR A 223 -14.99 4.43 -18.79
C TYR A 223 -15.63 5.82 -18.86
N GLN A 224 -14.93 6.86 -18.41
CA GLN A 224 -15.43 8.25 -18.47
C GLN A 224 -15.57 8.78 -19.91
N ARG A 225 -14.81 8.21 -20.84
CA ARG A 225 -14.85 8.52 -22.28
C ARG A 225 -15.80 7.63 -23.07
N HIS A 226 -16.38 6.60 -22.46
CA HIS A 226 -17.30 5.75 -23.21
C HIS A 226 -18.55 6.55 -23.61
N PRO A 227 -18.95 6.61 -24.90
CA PRO A 227 -20.02 7.49 -25.37
C PRO A 227 -21.34 7.35 -24.61
N LEU A 228 -21.75 6.11 -24.30
CA LEU A 228 -22.97 5.86 -23.51
C LEU A 228 -22.86 6.39 -22.07
N VAL A 229 -21.69 6.22 -21.45
CA VAL A 229 -21.45 6.71 -20.08
C VAL A 229 -21.44 8.22 -20.09
N PHE A 230 -20.76 8.83 -21.06
CA PHE A 230 -20.71 10.28 -21.21
C PHE A 230 -22.12 10.87 -21.44
N ALA A 231 -22.92 10.28 -22.34
CA ALA A 231 -24.30 10.69 -22.58
C ALA A 231 -25.16 10.64 -21.29
N GLN A 232 -25.05 9.58 -20.49
CA GLN A 232 -25.73 9.50 -19.19
C GLN A 232 -25.28 10.61 -18.23
N THR A 233 -24.01 11.01 -18.25
CA THR A 233 -23.53 12.13 -17.42
C THR A 233 -24.10 13.47 -17.86
N LEU A 234 -24.35 13.69 -19.16
CA LEU A 234 -25.02 14.89 -19.66
C LEU A 234 -26.48 14.93 -19.21
N MET A 235 -27.19 13.79 -19.23
CA MET A 235 -28.57 13.70 -18.76
C MET A 235 -28.69 14.03 -17.27
N ARG A 236 -27.71 13.63 -16.46
CA ARG A 236 -27.67 13.91 -15.01
C ARG A 236 -27.24 15.34 -14.69
N ASN A 237 -26.40 15.94 -15.52
CA ASN A 237 -25.94 17.32 -15.35
C ASN A 237 -26.14 18.11 -16.65
N PRO A 238 -27.31 18.76 -16.82
CA PRO A 238 -27.63 19.53 -18.02
C PRO A 238 -26.67 20.71 -18.29
N LYS A 239 -25.88 21.14 -17.28
CA LYS A 239 -24.87 22.21 -17.44
C LYS A 239 -23.54 21.70 -18.00
N LYS A 240 -23.33 20.38 -18.04
CA LYS A 240 -22.10 19.78 -18.58
C LYS A 240 -22.08 19.96 -20.10
N LYS A 241 -20.95 20.44 -20.62
CA LYS A 241 -20.77 20.66 -22.06
C LYS A 241 -20.51 19.33 -22.77
N MET A 242 -20.94 19.25 -24.04
CA MET A 242 -20.56 18.14 -24.93
C MET A 242 -19.06 18.19 -25.21
N GLU A 243 -18.41 17.04 -25.17
CA GLU A 243 -16.99 16.92 -25.49
C GLU A 243 -16.75 16.75 -27.00
N THR A 244 -15.54 17.07 -27.44
CA THR A 244 -15.15 16.98 -28.86
C THR A 244 -14.84 15.55 -29.28
N LYS A 245 -14.84 15.25 -30.59
CA LYS A 245 -14.37 13.97 -31.13
C LYS A 245 -12.95 13.62 -30.63
N LYS A 246 -12.07 14.64 -30.54
CA LYS A 246 -10.71 14.47 -30.00
C LYS A 246 -10.72 13.89 -28.58
N PHE A 247 -11.61 14.34 -27.69
CA PHE A 247 -11.70 13.82 -26.32
C PHE A 247 -11.97 12.30 -26.28
N PHE A 248 -12.82 11.82 -27.19
CA PHE A 248 -13.21 10.41 -27.27
C PHE A 248 -12.13 9.53 -27.94
N ASP A 249 -11.42 10.09 -28.92
CA ASP A 249 -10.44 9.36 -29.73
C ASP A 249 -9.02 9.35 -29.13
N THR A 250 -8.69 10.30 -28.25
CA THR A 250 -7.35 10.37 -27.62
C THR A 250 -7.07 9.09 -26.82
N SER A 251 -5.93 8.46 -27.09
CA SER A 251 -5.49 7.27 -26.38
C SER A 251 -4.95 7.60 -25.00
N PHE A 252 -4.90 6.60 -24.11
CA PHE A 252 -4.30 6.79 -22.80
C PHE A 252 -2.81 7.16 -22.91
N ASN A 253 -2.04 6.49 -23.77
CA ASN A 253 -0.63 6.81 -24.01
C ASN A 253 -0.44 8.27 -24.47
N GLU A 254 -1.23 8.74 -25.42
CA GLU A 254 -1.17 10.13 -25.88
C GLU A 254 -1.48 11.11 -24.73
N CYS A 255 -2.51 10.81 -23.94
CA CYS A 255 -2.92 11.63 -22.82
C CYS A 255 -1.83 11.76 -21.73
N VAL A 256 -1.14 10.66 -21.42
CA VAL A 256 -0.04 10.64 -20.45
C VAL A 256 1.18 11.38 -20.98
N LYS A 257 1.57 11.12 -22.23
CA LYS A 257 2.71 11.81 -22.89
C LYS A 257 2.53 13.33 -22.91
N GLN A 258 1.30 13.79 -23.17
CA GLN A 258 0.96 15.21 -23.21
C GLN A 258 0.59 15.79 -21.83
N ARG A 259 0.57 14.99 -20.75
CA ARG A 259 0.11 15.36 -19.41
C ARG A 259 -1.22 16.13 -19.41
N MET A 260 -2.21 15.61 -20.14
CA MET A 260 -3.47 16.34 -20.35
C MET A 260 -4.30 16.41 -19.06
N ALA A 261 -4.42 17.62 -18.50
CA ALA A 261 -5.27 17.88 -17.34
C ALA A 261 -6.77 17.80 -17.68
N PRO A 262 -7.63 17.36 -16.75
CA PRO A 262 -7.29 16.80 -15.43
C PRO A 262 -6.94 15.29 -15.45
N TYR A 263 -7.14 14.60 -16.59
CA TYR A 263 -7.23 13.14 -16.61
C TYR A 263 -5.90 12.39 -16.45
N CYS A 264 -4.79 12.95 -16.94
CA CYS A 264 -3.50 12.25 -17.01
C CYS A 264 -2.35 13.05 -16.37
N VAL A 265 -2.65 13.69 -15.23
CA VAL A 265 -1.67 14.44 -14.43
C VAL A 265 -1.49 13.76 -13.07
N PHE A 266 -0.46 12.93 -12.94
CA PHE A 266 -0.24 12.06 -11.77
C PHE A 266 0.78 12.63 -10.77
N ASP A 267 0.71 13.92 -10.50
CA ASP A 267 1.56 14.56 -9.48
C ASP A 267 1.01 14.30 -8.07
N SER A 268 1.90 14.01 -7.13
CA SER A 268 1.55 13.65 -5.73
C SER A 268 0.75 14.73 -5.00
N HIS A 269 1.06 15.99 -5.27
CA HIS A 269 0.41 17.15 -4.65
C HIS A 269 -0.84 17.63 -5.37
N ASN A 270 -1.33 16.91 -6.41
CA ASN A 270 -2.48 17.38 -7.18
C ASN A 270 -3.80 17.11 -6.43
N PRO A 271 -4.49 18.15 -5.91
CA PRO A 271 -5.68 17.95 -5.11
C PRO A 271 -6.95 17.77 -5.96
N TYR A 272 -6.89 18.00 -7.28
CA TYR A 272 -8.07 18.27 -8.11
C TYR A 272 -8.54 17.13 -9.01
N ASN A 273 -8.46 15.89 -8.55
CA ASN A 273 -8.96 14.78 -9.35
C ASN A 273 -9.84 13.90 -8.50
N GLY A 274 -11.03 13.59 -9.05
CA GLY A 274 -12.16 12.90 -8.43
C GLY A 274 -11.88 11.46 -8.00
N ASP A 275 -10.87 11.31 -7.16
CA ASP A 275 -10.50 10.17 -6.35
C ASP A 275 -9.93 8.96 -7.09
N TRP A 276 -10.57 8.53 -8.20
CA TRP A 276 -10.38 7.23 -8.89
C TRP A 276 -8.95 6.78 -9.22
N ARG A 277 -7.93 7.65 -9.06
CA ARG A 277 -6.51 7.33 -9.21
C ARG A 277 -5.87 6.79 -7.92
N ARG A 278 -6.35 7.20 -6.76
CA ARG A 278 -5.87 6.77 -5.44
C ARG A 278 -6.46 5.40 -5.13
N LEU A 279 -5.63 4.39 -4.89
CA LEU A 279 -6.07 3.10 -4.37
C LEU A 279 -6.28 3.20 -2.86
N SER A 280 -5.42 3.96 -2.20
CA SER A 280 -5.39 4.13 -0.75
C SER A 280 -6.60 4.86 -0.13
N LEU A 281 -7.30 5.72 -0.89
CA LEU A 281 -8.20 6.73 -0.32
C LEU A 281 -9.25 6.15 0.63
N HIS A 282 -10.12 5.26 0.16
CA HIS A 282 -11.17 4.71 1.01
C HIS A 282 -10.66 3.77 2.10
N LEU A 283 -9.43 3.26 1.98
CA LEU A 283 -8.84 2.33 2.94
C LEU A 283 -8.06 3.08 4.05
N CYS A 284 -7.56 4.28 3.76
CA CYS A 284 -6.78 5.11 4.69
C CYS A 284 -7.66 5.77 5.77
N GLY A 285 -8.89 6.17 5.42
CA GLY A 285 -9.82 6.85 6.32
C GLY A 285 -9.95 8.34 6.05
N ASN A 286 -10.42 9.10 7.06
CA ASN A 286 -10.80 10.51 6.90
C ASN A 286 -9.74 11.55 7.33
N SER A 287 -8.47 11.16 7.43
CA SER A 287 -7.38 12.10 7.73
C SER A 287 -6.96 12.90 6.50
N GLU A 288 -6.51 14.15 6.67
CA GLU A 288 -6.06 15.02 5.57
C GLU A 288 -4.96 14.37 4.72
N ILE A 289 -4.02 13.67 5.36
CA ILE A 289 -2.94 12.95 4.68
C ILE A 289 -3.47 11.88 3.70
N CYS A 290 -4.66 11.33 3.94
CA CYS A 290 -5.29 10.34 3.06
C CYS A 290 -5.70 10.91 1.69
N THR A 291 -5.73 12.24 1.55
CA THR A 291 -6.01 12.91 0.25
C THR A 291 -4.80 12.97 -0.67
N HIS A 292 -3.59 12.75 -0.15
CA HIS A 292 -2.35 12.84 -0.91
C HIS A 292 -2.20 11.62 -1.82
N PHE A 293 -1.97 11.86 -3.11
CA PHE A 293 -1.75 10.79 -4.08
C PHE A 293 -0.31 10.32 -4.01
N ASN A 294 -0.07 9.00 -4.07
CA ASN A 294 1.26 8.41 -4.06
C ASN A 294 2.13 8.93 -2.90
N SER A 295 1.61 8.81 -1.68
CA SER A 295 2.23 9.26 -0.44
C SER A 295 2.65 8.08 0.41
N GLU A 296 3.90 8.07 0.87
CA GLU A 296 4.44 7.01 1.74
C GLU A 296 3.65 6.89 3.04
N VAL A 297 3.35 8.03 3.69
CA VAL A 297 2.61 8.06 4.95
C VAL A 297 1.20 7.48 4.76
N THR A 298 0.54 7.86 3.67
CA THR A 298 -0.80 7.39 3.31
C THR A 298 -0.80 5.89 3.07
N MET A 299 0.20 5.38 2.34
CA MET A 299 0.39 3.95 2.13
C MET A 299 0.56 3.21 3.45
N GLN A 300 1.43 3.67 4.35
CA GLN A 300 1.69 2.98 5.62
C GLN A 300 0.46 2.93 6.53
N ILE A 301 -0.27 4.04 6.66
CA ILE A 301 -1.56 4.06 7.38
C ILE A 301 -2.54 3.06 6.75
N THR A 302 -2.61 3.03 5.42
CA THR A 302 -3.50 2.11 4.71
C THR A 302 -3.11 0.65 4.93
N LYS A 303 -1.82 0.31 4.89
CA LYS A 303 -1.33 -1.05 5.20
C LYS A 303 -1.76 -1.48 6.61
N MET A 304 -1.60 -0.60 7.60
CA MET A 304 -2.01 -0.85 8.98
C MET A 304 -3.52 -1.08 9.10
N ASN A 305 -4.34 -0.24 8.46
CA ASN A 305 -5.80 -0.41 8.49
C ASN A 305 -6.22 -1.73 7.82
N VAL A 306 -5.65 -2.05 6.64
CA VAL A 306 -5.94 -3.32 5.95
C VAL A 306 -5.60 -4.53 6.83
N GLU A 307 -4.48 -4.51 7.53
CA GLU A 307 -4.10 -5.60 8.43
C GLU A 307 -4.99 -5.71 9.66
N ARG A 308 -5.34 -4.58 10.27
CA ARG A 308 -6.06 -4.57 11.56
C ARG A 308 -7.56 -4.71 11.43
N GLU A 309 -8.14 -4.07 10.43
CA GLU A 309 -9.57 -3.79 10.37
C GLU A 309 -10.30 -4.67 9.32
N TYR A 310 -9.65 -5.01 8.21
CA TYR A 310 -10.31 -5.71 7.10
C TYR A 310 -10.20 -7.23 7.25
N ALA A 311 -11.32 -7.94 7.14
CA ALA A 311 -11.33 -9.41 7.09
C ALA A 311 -10.62 -9.89 5.81
N VAL A 312 -11.13 -9.46 4.65
CA VAL A 312 -10.57 -9.84 3.34
C VAL A 312 -10.56 -8.62 2.42
N VAL A 313 -9.41 -8.40 1.78
CA VAL A 313 -9.28 -7.46 0.66
C VAL A 313 -8.80 -8.27 -0.55
N GLY A 314 -9.68 -8.44 -1.53
CA GLY A 314 -9.46 -9.30 -2.68
C GLY A 314 -9.17 -8.57 -3.99
N SER A 315 -8.97 -9.32 -5.07
CA SER A 315 -8.83 -8.80 -6.44
C SER A 315 -9.47 -9.75 -7.44
N TRP A 316 -10.13 -9.21 -8.47
CA TRP A 316 -10.63 -10.02 -9.59
C TRP A 316 -9.51 -10.60 -10.47
N GLU A 317 -8.29 -10.06 -10.36
CA GLU A 317 -7.10 -10.60 -11.03
C GLU A 317 -6.77 -12.02 -10.54
N ASP A 318 -7.09 -12.32 -9.27
CA ASP A 318 -7.00 -13.65 -8.66
C ASP A 318 -8.35 -14.08 -8.08
N THR A 319 -9.34 -14.18 -8.97
CA THR A 319 -10.75 -14.44 -8.59
C THR A 319 -10.91 -15.70 -7.73
N ASN A 320 -10.30 -16.83 -8.14
CA ASN A 320 -10.45 -18.10 -7.41
C ASN A 320 -9.91 -17.99 -5.97
N VAL A 321 -8.74 -17.37 -5.81
CA VAL A 321 -8.10 -17.14 -4.50
C VAL A 321 -8.98 -16.23 -3.65
N THR A 322 -9.44 -15.11 -4.22
CA THR A 322 -10.30 -14.16 -3.52
C THR A 322 -11.58 -14.81 -2.99
N LEU A 323 -12.29 -15.54 -3.84
CA LEU A 323 -13.54 -16.20 -3.44
C LEU A 323 -13.30 -17.34 -2.44
N ALA A 324 -12.21 -18.10 -2.58
CA ALA A 324 -11.86 -19.16 -1.63
C ALA A 324 -11.52 -18.61 -0.23
N VAL A 325 -10.83 -17.47 -0.15
CA VAL A 325 -10.54 -16.79 1.13
C VAL A 325 -11.82 -16.23 1.74
N LEU A 326 -12.69 -15.58 0.94
CA LEU A 326 -13.99 -15.09 1.42
C LEU A 326 -14.85 -16.23 1.99
N GLU A 327 -14.93 -17.37 1.30
CA GLU A 327 -15.62 -18.58 1.77
C GLU A 327 -15.07 -19.06 3.12
N ALA A 328 -13.75 -19.14 3.27
CA ALA A 328 -13.11 -19.65 4.47
C ALA A 328 -13.20 -18.68 5.66
N TYR A 329 -13.08 -17.37 5.42
CA TYR A 329 -12.95 -16.36 6.47
C TYR A 329 -14.29 -15.72 6.86
N ILE A 330 -15.28 -15.73 5.97
CA ILE A 330 -16.60 -15.10 6.17
C ILE A 330 -17.73 -16.04 5.68
N PRO A 331 -17.78 -17.30 6.16
CA PRO A 331 -18.64 -18.35 5.59
C PRO A 331 -20.13 -18.02 5.66
N LYS A 332 -20.59 -17.29 6.68
CA LYS A 332 -22.01 -16.90 6.81
C LYS A 332 -22.51 -16.09 5.60
N TYR A 333 -21.66 -15.28 4.98
CA TYR A 333 -22.01 -14.44 3.84
C TYR A 333 -21.57 -15.04 2.51
N PHE A 334 -20.42 -15.72 2.50
CA PHE A 334 -19.76 -16.14 1.26
C PHE A 334 -19.72 -17.65 1.05
N SER A 335 -20.43 -18.47 1.85
CA SER A 335 -20.51 -19.91 1.54
C SER A 335 -21.00 -20.15 0.11
N ASN A 336 -20.32 -21.05 -0.60
CA ASN A 336 -20.53 -21.38 -2.02
C ASN A 336 -20.25 -20.24 -3.03
N ALA A 337 -19.59 -19.15 -2.65
CA ALA A 337 -19.27 -18.05 -3.56
C ALA A 337 -18.55 -18.47 -4.84
N ARG A 338 -17.58 -19.39 -4.78
CA ARG A 338 -16.88 -19.94 -5.96
C ARG A 338 -17.85 -20.65 -6.89
N THR A 339 -18.66 -21.56 -6.34
CA THR A 339 -19.65 -22.32 -7.12
C THR A 339 -20.64 -21.39 -7.80
N VAL A 340 -21.21 -20.45 -7.06
CA VAL A 340 -22.15 -19.45 -7.60
C VAL A 340 -21.50 -18.64 -8.71
N TYR A 341 -20.30 -18.11 -8.48
CA TYR A 341 -19.60 -17.30 -9.47
C TYR A 341 -19.27 -18.07 -10.75
N TYR A 342 -18.67 -19.27 -10.63
CA TYR A 342 -18.25 -20.05 -11.80
C TYR A 342 -19.40 -20.75 -12.53
N SER A 343 -20.56 -20.91 -11.89
CA SER A 343 -21.76 -21.41 -12.56
C SER A 343 -22.27 -20.46 -13.66
N ASP A 344 -22.03 -19.15 -13.51
CA ASP A 344 -22.48 -18.13 -14.45
C ASP A 344 -21.61 -16.86 -14.36
N SER A 345 -20.34 -16.98 -14.74
CA SER A 345 -19.36 -15.90 -14.63
C SER A 345 -19.73 -14.67 -15.45
N GLU A 346 -20.44 -14.86 -16.57
CA GLU A 346 -20.89 -13.79 -17.46
C GLU A 346 -21.90 -12.85 -16.78
N LYS A 347 -22.80 -13.36 -15.92
CA LYS A 347 -23.75 -12.52 -15.18
C LYS A 347 -23.08 -11.55 -14.22
N PHE A 348 -21.94 -11.94 -13.67
CA PHE A 348 -21.18 -11.13 -12.72
C PHE A 348 -20.20 -10.20 -13.42
N ASN A 349 -19.72 -10.53 -14.62
CA ASN A 349 -18.77 -9.70 -15.36
C ASN A 349 -19.46 -8.54 -16.10
N ILE A 350 -19.63 -7.40 -15.42
CA ILE A 350 -20.35 -6.23 -15.95
C ILE A 350 -19.49 -4.99 -16.06
N ASN A 351 -19.92 -4.08 -16.93
CA ASN A 351 -19.22 -2.82 -17.23
C ASN A 351 -17.80 -3.03 -17.77
N THR A 352 -17.58 -4.16 -18.45
CA THR A 352 -16.41 -4.44 -19.25
C THR A 352 -16.50 -3.63 -20.53
N VAL A 353 -15.94 -2.42 -20.49
CA VAL A 353 -15.65 -1.68 -21.72
C VAL A 353 -14.37 -2.28 -22.27
N SER A 354 -14.41 -2.86 -23.46
CA SER A 354 -13.17 -3.24 -24.16
C SER A 354 -12.37 -1.97 -24.44
N HIS A 355 -11.12 -1.94 -24.01
CA HIS A 355 -10.22 -0.82 -24.23
C HIS A 355 -8.81 -1.33 -24.43
N ASP A 356 -7.99 -0.52 -25.10
CA ASP A 356 -6.58 -0.79 -25.23
C ASP A 356 -5.91 -0.65 -23.86
N THR A 357 -5.27 -1.73 -23.40
CA THR A 357 -4.50 -1.78 -22.16
C THR A 357 -3.00 -1.69 -22.43
N HIS A 358 -2.58 -1.61 -23.70
CA HIS A 358 -1.18 -1.49 -24.07
C HIS A 358 -0.62 -0.13 -23.65
N LEU A 359 0.54 -0.17 -23.01
CA LEU A 359 1.30 1.02 -22.65
C LEU A 359 2.58 1.06 -23.46
N ASP A 360 2.89 2.24 -23.99
CA ASP A 360 4.21 2.49 -24.56
C ASP A 360 5.26 2.41 -23.42
N GLU A 361 6.47 1.92 -23.70
CA GLU A 361 7.50 1.68 -22.69
C GLU A 361 7.82 2.92 -21.84
N ASP A 362 7.87 4.10 -22.48
CA ASP A 362 8.11 5.38 -21.81
C ASP A 362 6.96 5.79 -20.88
N VAL A 363 5.72 5.48 -21.28
CA VAL A 363 4.51 5.72 -20.49
C VAL A 363 4.46 4.78 -19.29
N GLU A 364 4.73 3.48 -19.50
CA GLU A 364 4.75 2.50 -18.42
C GLU A 364 5.80 2.86 -17.37
N ALA A 365 7.02 3.19 -17.79
CA ALA A 365 8.09 3.61 -16.87
C ALA A 365 7.71 4.84 -16.04
N TYR A 366 7.11 5.86 -16.67
CA TYR A 366 6.63 7.05 -15.98
C TYR A 366 5.52 6.73 -14.97
N LEU A 367 4.56 5.87 -15.33
CA LEU A 367 3.46 5.50 -14.45
C LEU A 367 3.94 4.66 -13.27
N ARG A 368 4.84 3.69 -13.49
CA ARG A 368 5.45 2.89 -12.41
C ARG A 368 6.15 3.78 -11.38
N SER A 369 6.83 4.84 -11.83
CA SER A 369 7.43 5.82 -10.92
C SER A 369 6.39 6.70 -10.22
N SER A 370 5.33 7.12 -10.93
CA SER A 370 4.31 8.04 -10.40
C SER A 370 3.29 7.36 -9.47
N PHE A 371 3.19 6.03 -9.52
CA PHE A 371 2.30 5.20 -8.71
C PHE A 371 3.07 4.28 -7.75
N SER A 372 4.35 4.54 -7.51
CA SER A 372 5.23 3.63 -6.76
C SER A 372 4.64 3.13 -5.43
N PHE A 373 4.09 4.02 -4.61
CA PHE A 373 3.48 3.68 -3.32
C PHE A 373 2.08 3.07 -3.46
N GLU A 374 1.33 3.44 -4.50
CA GLU A 374 0.04 2.78 -4.79
C GLU A 374 0.25 1.32 -5.26
N ILE A 375 1.31 1.08 -6.04
CA ILE A 375 1.72 -0.26 -6.50
C ILE A 375 2.23 -1.07 -5.31
N GLU A 376 3.08 -0.50 -4.47
CA GLU A 376 3.57 -1.18 -3.27
C GLU A 376 2.41 -1.56 -2.32
N LEU A 377 1.43 -0.67 -2.15
CA LEU A 377 0.21 -0.98 -1.40
C LEU A 377 -0.58 -2.14 -2.03
N TYR A 378 -0.76 -2.12 -3.35
CA TYR A 378 -1.45 -3.20 -4.07
C TYR A 378 -0.76 -4.55 -3.85
N LEU A 379 0.57 -4.61 -4.05
CA LEU A 379 1.35 -5.83 -3.88
C LEU A 379 1.29 -6.36 -2.43
N PHE A 380 1.34 -5.46 -1.44
CA PHE A 380 1.15 -5.83 -0.04
C PHE A 380 -0.21 -6.48 0.21
N ILE A 381 -1.28 -5.90 -0.34
CA ILE A 381 -2.64 -6.44 -0.20
C ILE A 381 -2.73 -7.83 -0.85
N MET A 382 -2.18 -8.00 -2.05
CA MET A 382 -2.16 -9.29 -2.74
C MET A 382 -1.35 -10.34 -1.98
N GLN A 383 -0.20 -9.96 -1.43
CA GLN A 383 0.59 -10.85 -0.60
C GLN A 383 -0.17 -11.29 0.66
N ARG A 384 -0.89 -10.38 1.31
CA ARG A 384 -1.77 -10.71 2.44
C ARG A 384 -2.86 -11.70 2.02
N LEU A 385 -3.49 -11.49 0.87
CA LEU A 385 -4.51 -12.39 0.34
C LEU A 385 -3.95 -13.81 0.09
N TYR A 386 -2.76 -13.91 -0.52
CA TYR A 386 -2.10 -15.20 -0.73
C TYR A 386 -1.72 -15.89 0.57
N LYS A 387 -1.23 -15.13 1.58
CA LYS A 387 -0.99 -15.67 2.93
C LYS A 387 -2.27 -16.23 3.54
N GLN A 388 -3.39 -15.53 3.44
CA GLN A 388 -4.69 -16.01 3.92
C GLN A 388 -5.12 -17.29 3.20
N TYR A 389 -4.97 -17.35 1.88
CA TYR A 389 -5.28 -18.55 1.10
C TYR A 389 -4.41 -19.74 1.51
N ILE A 390 -3.09 -19.55 1.56
CA ILE A 390 -2.15 -20.62 1.95
C ILE A 390 -2.42 -21.10 3.38
N ALA A 391 -2.78 -20.19 4.29
CA ALA A 391 -3.11 -20.55 5.67
C ALA A 391 -4.39 -21.38 5.77
N ALA A 392 -5.46 -20.99 5.05
CA ALA A 392 -6.73 -21.71 5.08
C ALA A 392 -6.70 -23.06 4.35
N TYR A 393 -5.87 -23.19 3.32
CA TYR A 393 -5.78 -24.39 2.49
C TYR A 393 -4.42 -25.08 2.63
N LYS A 394 -3.77 -24.94 3.80
CA LYS A 394 -2.41 -25.41 4.07
C LYS A 394 -2.21 -26.89 3.72
N ASP A 395 -3.22 -27.72 4.00
CA ASP A 395 -3.21 -29.16 3.74
C ASP A 395 -3.28 -29.54 2.25
N GLU A 396 -3.72 -28.61 1.39
CA GLU A 396 -3.76 -28.81 -0.06
C GLU A 396 -2.41 -28.56 -0.74
N PHE A 397 -1.46 -27.93 -0.04
CA PHE A 397 -0.10 -27.72 -0.54
C PHE A 397 0.78 -28.91 -0.11
N PRO A 398 1.35 -29.68 -1.06
CA PRO A 398 2.11 -30.88 -0.71
C PRO A 398 3.31 -30.53 0.17
N ALA A 399 3.33 -31.09 1.38
CA ALA A 399 4.55 -31.28 2.15
C ALA A 399 5.42 -32.29 1.38
N LEU A 400 6.42 -31.78 0.66
CA LEU A 400 7.49 -32.62 0.10
C LEU A 400 8.54 -32.87 1.18
#